data_AF-A0A7G2MLJ8-F1
#
_entry.id   AF-A0A7G2MLJ8-F1
#
_cell.length_a   1.000
_cell.length_b   1.000
_cell.length_c   1.000
_cell.angle_alpha   90.00
_cell.angle_beta   90.00
_cell.angle_gamma   90.00
#
_symmetry.space_group_name_H-M   'P 1'
#
loop_
_entity.id
_entity.type
_entity.pdbx_description
1 polymer ?
#
loop_
_entity_poly.entity_id
_entity_poly.type
_entity_poly.pdbx_seq_one_letter_code
_entity_poly.pdbx_strand_id
1 'polypeptide(L)'
;MYKETVKNNGCNAGETFAKSMFEAGQKSGINEYLKGITSWEDCFQLAQFLLIKMTRAGIGMNAAEVAISVEMNHENSRYKSRMAIQYSREGETSLEEKAYELADKILQEDSSNHDSREQLKKAILAGYNLHHEDFDD
;
A
#
# COMPACT_ATOMS: atom_id res chain seq x y z
N MET A 1 22.19 3.40 -21.43
CA MET A 1 20.90 3.29 -22.13
C MET A 1 21.05 3.39 -23.64
N TYR A 2 21.05 4.57 -24.29
CA TYR A 2 21.02 4.67 -25.77
C TYR A 2 22.07 3.81 -26.50
N LYS A 3 23.36 3.95 -26.17
CA LYS A 3 24.45 3.17 -26.82
C LYS A 3 24.30 1.65 -26.68
N GLU A 4 23.70 1.21 -25.59
CA GLU A 4 23.48 -0.21 -25.26
C GLU A 4 22.26 -0.75 -26.00
N THR A 5 21.18 0.04 -26.08
CA THR A 5 19.99 -0.30 -26.86
C THR A 5 20.28 -0.36 -28.36
N VAL A 6 21.15 0.50 -28.89
CA VAL A 6 21.63 0.46 -30.28
C VAL A 6 22.46 -0.80 -30.53
N LYS A 7 23.33 -1.18 -29.59
CA LYS A 7 24.13 -2.40 -29.69
C LYS A 7 23.26 -3.67 -29.69
N ASN A 8 22.22 -3.72 -28.86
CA ASN A 8 21.34 -4.88 -28.75
C ASN A 8 20.37 -5.03 -29.93
N ASN A 9 19.94 -3.92 -30.54
CA ASN A 9 19.03 -3.95 -31.69
C ASN A 9 19.75 -3.92 -33.05
N GLY A 10 21.07 -3.72 -33.07
CA GLY A 10 21.87 -3.62 -34.30
C GLY A 10 21.61 -2.37 -35.15
N CYS A 11 20.65 -1.53 -34.76
CA CYS A 11 20.30 -0.27 -35.41
C CYS A 11 19.70 0.71 -34.38
N ASN A 12 19.61 1.98 -34.78
CA ASN A 12 19.03 3.07 -33.97
C ASN A 12 17.72 3.61 -34.58
N ALA A 13 17.04 2.81 -35.40
CA ALA A 13 15.84 3.20 -36.12
C ALA A 13 14.83 2.04 -36.18
N GLY A 14 13.56 2.37 -36.43
CA GLY A 14 12.48 1.40 -36.54
C GLY A 14 11.75 1.12 -35.22
N GLU A 15 10.61 0.44 -35.33
CA GLU A 15 9.65 0.21 -34.25
C GLU A 15 10.25 -0.59 -33.07
N THR A 16 11.01 -1.64 -33.37
CA THR A 16 11.67 -2.48 -32.36
C THR A 16 12.66 -1.69 -31.49
N PHE A 17 13.44 -0.80 -32.12
CA PHE A 17 14.35 0.08 -31.42
C PHE A 17 13.60 1.13 -30.58
N ALA A 18 12.56 1.74 -31.14
CA ALA A 18 11.73 2.72 -30.44
C ALA A 18 11.05 2.11 -29.20
N LYS A 19 10.48 0.92 -29.33
CA LYS A 19 9.88 0.18 -28.21
C LYS A 19 10.90 -0.19 -27.14
N SER A 20 12.08 -0.68 -27.56
CA SER A 20 13.18 -1.01 -26.64
C SER A 20 13.68 0.23 -25.88
N MET A 21 13.77 1.39 -26.54
CA MET A 21 14.15 2.66 -25.91
C MET A 21 13.07 3.16 -24.93
N PHE A 22 11.80 3.01 -25.28
CA PHE A 22 10.68 3.36 -24.41
C PHE A 22 10.65 2.50 -23.14
N GLU A 23 10.78 1.18 -23.28
CA GLU A 23 10.83 0.25 -22.15
C GLU A 23 12.09 0.45 -21.29
N ALA A 24 13.24 0.73 -21.92
CA ALA A 24 14.47 1.06 -21.20
C ALA A 24 14.37 2.39 -20.44
N GLY A 25 13.73 3.41 -21.04
CA GLY A 25 13.43 4.69 -20.40
C GLY A 25 12.44 4.55 -19.24
N GLN A 26 11.42 3.70 -19.37
CA GLN A 26 10.55 3.34 -18.26
C GLN A 26 11.31 2.64 -17.12
N LYS A 27 12.24 1.74 -17.45
CA LYS A 27 13.06 1.01 -16.46
C LYS A 27 14.11 1.88 -15.77
N SER A 28 14.68 2.88 -16.45
CA SER A 28 15.64 3.82 -15.85
C SER A 28 14.96 4.98 -15.10
N GLY A 29 13.70 5.28 -15.43
CA GLY A 29 13.03 6.51 -15.01
C GLY A 29 12.77 6.62 -13.51
N ILE A 30 12.44 5.52 -12.82
CA ILE A 30 12.09 5.59 -11.38
C ILE A 30 13.28 6.02 -10.52
N ASN A 31 14.47 5.44 -10.71
CA ASN A 31 15.61 5.80 -9.88
C ASN A 31 16.12 7.22 -10.15
N GLU A 32 16.05 7.69 -11.41
CA GLU A 32 16.36 9.08 -11.73
C GLU A 32 15.29 10.04 -11.19
N TYR A 33 14.02 9.65 -11.26
CA TYR A 33 12.90 10.42 -10.70
C TYR A 33 13.01 10.54 -9.17
N LEU A 34 13.30 9.44 -8.47
CA LEU A 34 13.50 9.44 -7.02
C LEU A 34 14.69 10.30 -6.59
N LYS A 35 15.74 10.40 -7.40
CA LYS A 35 16.86 11.33 -7.16
C LYS A 35 16.47 12.80 -7.34
N GLY A 36 15.39 13.07 -8.07
CA GLY A 36 14.83 14.42 -8.23
C GLY A 36 13.99 14.88 -7.03
N ILE A 37 13.65 13.98 -6.11
CA ILE A 37 12.92 14.30 -4.88
C ILE A 37 13.91 14.90 -3.89
N THR A 38 13.82 16.20 -3.70
CA THR A 38 14.78 16.95 -2.86
C THR A 38 14.11 17.74 -1.76
N SER A 39 12.80 17.94 -1.85
CA SER A 39 11.99 18.67 -0.88
C SER A 39 10.93 17.79 -0.21
N TRP A 40 10.35 18.30 0.87
CA TRP A 40 9.28 17.59 1.57
C TRP A 40 7.97 17.61 0.77
N GLU A 41 7.76 18.67 0.01
CA GLU A 41 6.66 18.82 -0.94
C GLU A 41 6.70 17.74 -2.04
N ASP A 42 7.89 17.45 -2.58
CA ASP A 42 8.08 16.36 -3.55
C ASP A 42 7.73 15.01 -2.92
N CYS A 43 8.16 14.78 -1.68
CA CYS A 43 7.82 13.57 -0.92
C CYS A 43 6.30 13.42 -0.74
N PHE A 44 5.59 14.51 -0.42
CA PHE A 44 4.13 14.49 -0.28
C PHE A 44 3.43 14.16 -1.60
N GLN A 45 3.87 14.74 -2.71
CA GLN A 45 3.31 14.42 -4.03
C GLN A 45 3.56 12.96 -4.41
N LEU A 46 4.76 12.44 -4.15
CA LEU A 46 5.04 11.01 -4.34
C LEU A 46 4.14 10.13 -3.46
N ALA A 47 3.94 10.51 -2.19
CA ALA A 47 3.08 9.77 -1.28
C ALA A 47 1.61 9.76 -1.76
N GLN A 48 1.08 10.88 -2.25
CA GLN A 48 -0.26 10.94 -2.86
C GLN A 48 -0.37 10.05 -4.10
N PHE A 49 0.64 10.06 -4.97
CA PHE A 49 0.68 9.17 -6.12
C PHE A 49 0.67 7.69 -5.71
N LEU A 50 1.49 7.33 -4.72
CA LEU A 50 1.55 5.98 -4.18
C LEU A 50 0.20 5.57 -3.58
N LEU A 51 -0.44 6.45 -2.80
CA LEU A 51 -1.76 6.24 -2.22
C LEU A 51 -2.79 5.91 -3.31
N ILE A 52 -2.87 6.72 -4.38
CA ILE A 52 -3.79 6.47 -5.51
C ILE A 52 -3.55 5.09 -6.14
N LYS A 53 -2.28 4.70 -6.34
CA LYS A 53 -1.93 3.42 -6.94
C LYS A 53 -2.31 2.25 -6.03
N MET A 54 -2.00 2.35 -4.74
CA MET A 54 -2.33 1.32 -3.77
C MET A 54 -3.84 1.18 -3.59
N THR A 55 -4.61 2.27 -3.55
CA THR A 55 -6.08 2.23 -3.46
C THR A 55 -6.68 1.51 -4.67
N ARG A 56 -6.22 1.82 -5.90
CA ARG A 56 -6.70 1.13 -7.10
C ARG A 56 -6.38 -0.36 -7.09
N ALA A 57 -5.18 -0.73 -6.64
CA ALA A 57 -4.79 -2.13 -6.50
C ALA A 57 -5.66 -2.82 -5.44
N GLY A 58 -5.87 -2.19 -4.29
CA GLY A 58 -6.75 -2.67 -3.23
C GLY A 58 -8.15 -2.95 -3.73
N ILE A 59 -8.77 -1.97 -4.42
CA ILE A 59 -10.12 -2.13 -5.01
C ILE A 59 -10.15 -3.31 -5.98
N GLY A 60 -9.17 -3.41 -6.88
CA GLY A 60 -9.11 -4.49 -7.86
C GLY A 60 -8.89 -5.87 -7.24
N MET A 61 -8.27 -5.93 -6.06
CA MET A 61 -8.07 -7.14 -5.27
C MET A 61 -9.23 -7.42 -4.31
N ASN A 62 -10.21 -6.51 -4.21
CA ASN A 62 -11.25 -6.54 -3.19
C ASN A 62 -10.67 -6.60 -1.75
N ALA A 63 -9.57 -5.89 -1.53
CA ALA A 63 -8.84 -5.91 -0.27
C ALA A 63 -9.15 -4.65 0.54
N ALA A 64 -9.75 -4.81 1.72
CA ALA A 64 -10.15 -3.67 2.56
C ALA A 64 -8.97 -2.86 3.13
N GLU A 65 -7.79 -3.47 3.23
CA GLU A 65 -6.54 -2.78 3.58
C GLU A 65 -5.41 -3.25 2.64
N VAL A 66 -4.56 -2.31 2.24
CA VAL A 66 -3.26 -2.63 1.64
C VAL A 66 -2.16 -1.99 2.49
N ALA A 67 -1.17 -2.77 2.89
CA ALA A 67 -0.08 -2.29 3.70
C ALA A 67 1.28 -2.57 3.07
N ILE A 68 2.20 -1.63 3.25
CA ILE A 68 3.63 -1.81 2.97
C ILE A 68 4.38 -1.78 4.29
N SER A 69 5.37 -2.65 4.41
CA SER A 69 6.27 -2.69 5.55
C SER A 69 7.69 -2.54 5.07
N VAL A 70 8.45 -1.71 5.78
CA VAL A 70 9.87 -1.49 5.53
C VAL A 70 10.61 -1.74 6.83
N GLU A 71 11.73 -2.45 6.73
CA GLU A 71 12.69 -2.55 7.80
C GLU A 71 13.88 -1.64 7.46
N MET A 72 14.29 -0.80 8.40
CA MET A 72 15.38 0.14 8.21
C MET A 72 16.31 0.17 9.40
N ASN A 73 17.59 0.40 9.15
CA ASN A 73 18.56 0.66 10.21
C ASN A 73 18.65 2.17 10.42
N HIS A 74 18.64 2.60 11.69
CA HIS A 74 18.88 3.98 12.09
C HIS A 74 19.67 3.98 13.39
N GLU A 75 20.78 4.72 13.44
CA GLU A 75 21.64 4.86 14.63
C GLU A 75 21.93 3.53 15.37
N ASN A 76 22.42 2.53 14.62
CA ASN A 76 22.76 1.18 15.10
C ASN A 76 21.58 0.31 15.58
N SER A 77 20.34 0.77 15.40
CA SER A 77 19.13 0.01 15.73
C SER A 77 18.33 -0.33 14.47
N ARG A 78 17.65 -1.49 14.49
CA ARG A 78 16.77 -1.93 13.40
C ARG A 78 15.33 -1.61 13.76
N TYR A 79 14.68 -0.84 12.91
CA TYR A 79 13.29 -0.43 13.04
C TYR A 79 12.44 -1.14 12.00
N LYS A 80 11.22 -1.48 12.38
CA LYS A 80 10.17 -1.90 11.45
C LYS A 80 9.14 -0.78 11.39
N SER A 81 8.84 -0.32 10.19
CA SER A 81 7.78 0.65 9.93
C SER A 81 6.74 0.01 9.02
N ARG A 82 5.47 0.32 9.26
CA ARG A 82 4.34 -0.12 8.45
C ARG A 82 3.50 1.10 8.09
N MET A 83 3.14 1.20 6.82
CA MET A 83 2.12 2.12 6.33
C MET A 83 0.97 1.28 5.78
N ALA A 84 -0.24 1.55 6.27
CA ALA A 84 -1.46 0.92 5.81
C ALA A 84 -2.35 1.97 5.16
N ILE A 85 -3.05 1.57 4.09
CA ILE A 85 -4.06 2.38 3.46
C ILE A 85 -5.39 1.65 3.53
N GLN A 86 -6.43 2.42 3.85
CA GLN A 86 -7.81 1.98 3.89
C GLN A 86 -8.62 2.91 3.00
N TYR A 87 -9.68 2.38 2.42
CA TYR A 87 -10.57 3.15 1.56
C TYR A 87 -11.99 2.64 1.76
N SER A 88 -12.95 3.53 1.59
CA SER A 88 -14.37 3.21 1.55
C SER A 88 -14.97 3.81 0.30
N ARG A 89 -16.06 3.21 -0.18
CA ARG A 89 -16.84 3.82 -1.25
C ARG A 89 -17.69 4.95 -0.67
N GLU A 90 -17.91 5.99 -1.48
CA GLU A 90 -18.86 7.02 -1.12
C GLU A 90 -20.26 6.42 -0.91
N GLY A 91 -20.87 6.71 0.24
CA GLY A 91 -22.18 6.17 0.65
C GLY A 91 -22.14 4.86 1.44
N GLU A 92 -20.97 4.25 1.63
CA GLU A 92 -20.80 3.16 2.60
C GLU A 92 -20.67 3.69 4.03
N THR A 93 -21.02 2.86 5.01
CA THR A 93 -20.79 3.14 6.43
C THR A 93 -19.34 3.50 6.67
N SER A 94 -19.12 4.55 7.46
CA SER A 94 -17.80 5.04 7.77
C SER A 94 -16.98 3.98 8.53
N LEU A 95 -15.65 4.12 8.49
CA LEU A 95 -14.76 3.20 9.22
C LEU A 95 -15.06 3.28 10.73
N GLU A 96 -15.37 4.46 11.22
CA GLU A 96 -15.73 4.75 12.60
C GLU A 96 -17.02 4.04 13.01
N GLU A 97 -18.03 4.02 12.14
CA GLU A 97 -19.29 3.29 12.37
C GLU A 97 -19.05 1.78 12.38
N LYS A 98 -18.28 1.26 11.42
CA LYS A 98 -17.89 -0.17 11.39
C LYS A 98 -17.08 -0.56 12.64
N ALA A 99 -16.19 0.32 13.10
CA ALA A 99 -15.42 0.17 14.34
C ALA A 99 -16.34 0.08 15.56
N TYR A 100 -17.34 0.94 15.62
CA TYR A 100 -18.33 0.96 16.70
C TYR A 100 -19.15 -0.33 16.74
N GLU A 101 -19.64 -0.79 15.58
CA GLU A 101 -20.42 -2.04 15.49
C GLU A 101 -19.60 -3.27 15.91
N LEU A 102 -18.33 -3.37 15.53
CA LEU A 102 -17.49 -4.49 16.00
C LEU A 102 -17.20 -4.37 17.50
N ALA A 103 -16.97 -3.17 18.02
CA ALA A 103 -16.78 -2.97 19.45
C ALA A 103 -18.01 -3.46 20.22
N ASP A 104 -19.22 -3.14 19.76
CA ASP A 104 -20.47 -3.62 20.35
C ASP A 104 -20.59 -5.14 20.26
N LYS A 105 -20.23 -5.77 19.12
CA LYS A 105 -20.21 -7.23 18.98
C LYS A 105 -19.23 -7.90 19.95
N ILE A 106 -18.01 -7.38 20.07
CA ILE A 106 -16.99 -7.88 21.02
C ILE A 106 -17.46 -7.75 22.46
N LEU A 107 -18.20 -6.68 22.79
CA LEU A 107 -18.77 -6.45 24.11
C LEU A 107 -20.01 -7.33 24.40
N GLN A 108 -20.73 -7.75 23.36
CA GLN A 108 -21.90 -8.63 23.45
C GLN A 108 -21.54 -10.12 23.47
N GLU A 109 -20.47 -10.53 22.77
CA GLU A 109 -19.92 -11.88 22.84
C GLU A 109 -19.14 -12.06 24.16
N ASP A 110 -19.56 -13.03 24.98
CA ASP A 110 -19.04 -13.43 26.30
C ASP A 110 -19.48 -12.61 27.53
N SER A 111 -20.74 -12.83 27.96
CA SER A 111 -21.23 -12.49 29.30
C SER A 111 -20.63 -13.34 30.44
N SER A 112 -19.69 -14.26 30.18
CA SER A 112 -19.20 -15.23 31.17
C SER A 112 -17.69 -15.29 31.42
N ASN A 113 -16.84 -14.63 30.62
CA ASN A 113 -15.39 -14.72 30.79
C ASN A 113 -14.67 -13.39 30.48
N HIS A 114 -14.83 -12.41 31.38
CA HIS A 114 -14.24 -11.08 31.27
C HIS A 114 -12.71 -11.08 31.43
N ASP A 115 -11.98 -11.14 30.31
CA ASP A 115 -10.77 -10.32 30.18
C ASP A 115 -10.82 -9.54 28.88
N SER A 116 -11.66 -8.50 28.88
CA SER A 116 -11.78 -7.54 27.78
C SER A 116 -10.42 -6.95 27.39
N ARG A 117 -9.44 -6.93 28.31
CA ARG A 117 -8.07 -6.50 28.02
C ARG A 117 -7.35 -7.46 27.09
N GLU A 118 -7.53 -8.77 27.27
CA GLU A 118 -6.92 -9.78 26.40
C GLU A 118 -7.58 -9.83 25.02
N GLN A 119 -8.91 -9.62 24.96
CA GLN A 119 -9.64 -9.46 23.70
C GLN A 119 -9.20 -8.20 22.94
N LEU A 120 -9.11 -7.05 23.62
CA LEU A 120 -8.58 -5.81 23.06
C LEU A 120 -7.11 -5.97 22.62
N LYS A 121 -6.28 -6.64 23.43
CA LYS A 121 -4.87 -6.92 23.07
C LYS A 121 -4.78 -7.77 21.81
N LYS A 122 -5.60 -8.82 21.68
CA LYS A 122 -5.67 -9.64 20.47
C LYS A 122 -6.19 -8.86 19.27
N ALA A 123 -7.22 -8.03 19.47
CA ALA A 123 -7.75 -7.17 18.42
C ALA A 123 -6.72 -6.16 17.89
N ILE A 124 -5.99 -5.51 18.80
CA ILE A 124 -4.92 -4.55 18.49
C ILE A 124 -3.72 -5.26 17.83
N LEU A 125 -3.30 -6.42 18.33
CA LEU A 125 -2.12 -7.14 17.82
C LEU A 125 -2.37 -7.86 16.50
N ALA A 126 -3.56 -8.41 16.29
CA ALA A 126 -3.93 -9.02 15.02
C ALA A 126 -4.18 -7.97 13.93
N GLY A 127 -4.30 -6.69 14.31
CA GLY A 127 -4.91 -5.67 13.47
C GLY A 127 -6.26 -6.19 13.01
N TYR A 128 -7.12 -6.62 13.95
CA TYR A 128 -8.43 -7.20 13.66
C TYR A 128 -9.13 -6.27 12.70
N ASN A 129 -9.07 -6.68 11.44
CA ASN A 129 -9.52 -5.87 10.34
C ASN A 129 -11.03 -5.89 10.51
N LEU A 130 -11.61 -4.73 10.78
CA LEU A 130 -13.04 -4.45 10.92
C LEU A 130 -13.85 -4.74 9.63
N HIS A 131 -13.24 -5.49 8.71
CA HIS A 131 -13.69 -5.78 7.36
C HIS A 131 -13.89 -7.29 7.27
N HIS A 132 -14.92 -7.78 7.96
CA HIS A 132 -15.61 -8.99 7.52
C HIS A 132 -16.58 -8.53 6.43
N GLU A 133 -16.22 -8.78 5.17
CA GLU A 133 -17.21 -8.81 4.10
C GLU A 133 -17.41 -10.28 3.76
N ASP A 134 -18.61 -10.79 4.08
CA ASP A 134 -19.11 -12.06 3.58
C ASP A 134 -19.24 -11.89 2.06
N PHE A 135 -18.22 -12.29 1.32
CA PHE A 135 -18.36 -12.49 -0.12
C PHE A 135 -18.99 -13.86 -0.32
N ASP A 136 -20.31 -13.90 -0.50
CA ASP A 136 -21.01 -15.06 -1.03
C ASP A 136 -20.53 -15.31 -2.48
N ASP A 137 -20.14 -16.57 -2.76
CA ASP A 137 -19.75 -17.11 -4.09
C ASP A 137 -20.89 -17.12 -5.11
#